data_AF-A0A1M5FSF1-F1
#
_entry.id   AF-A0A1M5FSF1-F1
#
_cell.length_a   1.000
_cell.length_b   1.000
_cell.length_c   1.000
_cell.angle_alpha   90.00
_cell.angle_beta   90.00
_cell.angle_gamma   90.00
#
_symmetry.space_group_name_H-M   'P 1'
#
loop_
_entity.id
_entity.type
_entity.pdbx_description
1 polymer ?
#
loop_
_entity_poly.entity_id
_entity_poly.type
_entity_poly.pdbx_seq_one_letter_code
_entity_poly.pdbx_strand_id
1 'polypeptide(L)'
;MDISYLNPLPEWEDRFQNIDKSEAWKWKETLQAAEKLYNQWREVFGLVMAFVETLPEEADEFHSTKSMIYQNAYVIAPKIISASGDTLYQIKMENAALIRFNCRQMWEQIGFAVLTNKAEMEHEEVIEEALNKFKELFRAWVATFKRDEYEDDWGLF
;
A
#
# COMPACT_ATOMS: atom_id res chain seq x y z
N MET A 1 2.25 -11.84 20.88
CA MET A 1 2.38 -10.40 21.20
C MET A 1 1.31 -9.72 20.36
N ASP A 2 0.37 -9.00 20.99
CA ASP A 2 -0.66 -8.26 20.26
C ASP A 2 -0.01 -7.01 19.66
N ILE A 3 0.31 -7.07 18.37
CA ILE A 3 0.97 -6.00 17.61
C ILE A 3 -0.03 -5.05 16.95
N SER A 4 -1.33 -5.17 17.26
CA SER A 4 -2.38 -4.34 16.66
C SER A 4 -2.15 -2.83 16.86
N TYR A 5 -1.52 -2.44 17.98
CA TYR A 5 -1.17 -1.04 18.25
C TYR A 5 -0.09 -0.46 17.31
N LEU A 6 0.73 -1.31 16.68
CA LEU A 6 1.76 -0.89 15.72
C LEU A 6 1.15 -0.58 14.35
N ASN A 7 -0.10 -0.97 14.10
CA ASN A 7 -0.80 -0.67 12.87
C ASN A 7 -1.85 0.43 13.10
N PRO A 8 -1.50 1.72 12.95
CA PRO A 8 -2.42 2.84 13.10
C PRO A 8 -3.40 2.94 11.93
N LEU A 9 -3.28 2.08 10.89
CA LEU A 9 -4.21 2.13 9.77
C LEU A 9 -5.60 1.66 10.23
N PRO A 10 -6.66 2.42 9.88
CA PRO A 10 -8.01 2.05 10.25
C PRO A 10 -8.39 0.69 9.65
N GLU A 11 -9.41 0.06 10.22
CA GLU A 11 -10.05 -1.08 9.58
C GLU A 11 -10.70 -0.65 8.25
N TRP A 12 -10.89 -1.60 7.33
CA TRP A 12 -11.65 -1.30 6.12
C TRP A 12 -13.11 -0.98 6.47
N GLU A 13 -13.52 0.26 6.25
CA GLU A 13 -14.91 0.66 6.39
C GLU A 13 -15.73 0.18 5.18
N ASP A 14 -17.00 -0.17 5.38
CA ASP A 14 -17.89 -0.53 4.28
C ASP A 14 -18.16 0.67 3.36
N ARG A 15 -17.42 0.72 2.26
CA ARG A 15 -17.50 1.81 1.27
C ARG A 15 -18.73 1.74 0.36
N PHE A 16 -19.57 0.69 0.46
CA PHE A 16 -20.85 0.66 -0.25
C PHE A 16 -21.86 1.67 0.32
N GLN A 17 -21.64 2.20 1.53
CA GLN A 17 -22.56 3.14 2.17
C GLN A 17 -22.63 4.50 1.46
N ASN A 18 -21.56 4.88 0.76
CA ASN A 18 -21.45 6.18 0.06
C ASN A 18 -21.77 6.09 -1.44
N ILE A 19 -22.17 4.90 -1.92
CA ILE A 19 -22.49 4.66 -3.32
C ILE A 19 -24.01 4.46 -3.43
N ASP A 20 -24.63 4.99 -4.48
CA ASP A 20 -26.02 4.66 -4.79
C ASP A 20 -26.18 3.14 -4.85
N LYS A 21 -27.02 2.59 -3.97
CA LYS A 21 -27.24 1.13 -3.86
C LYS A 21 -27.73 0.52 -5.17
N SER A 22 -28.40 1.29 -6.03
CA SER A 22 -28.86 0.84 -7.34
C SER A 22 -27.72 0.68 -8.35
N GLU A 23 -26.60 1.38 -8.15
CA GLU A 23 -25.41 1.35 -9.02
C GLU A 23 -24.20 0.66 -8.39
N ALA A 24 -24.25 0.35 -7.09
CA ALA A 24 -23.18 -0.30 -6.34
C ALA A 24 -22.65 -1.60 -6.97
N TRP A 25 -23.48 -2.31 -7.74
CA TRP A 25 -23.08 -3.51 -8.47
C TRP A 25 -21.97 -3.24 -9.49
N LYS A 26 -21.88 -2.02 -10.07
CA LYS A 26 -20.86 -1.62 -11.04
C LYS A 26 -19.45 -1.70 -10.45
N TRP A 27 -19.33 -1.39 -9.15
CA TRP A 27 -18.06 -1.26 -8.44
C TRP A 27 -17.76 -2.43 -7.50
N LYS A 28 -18.69 -3.39 -7.40
CA LYS A 28 -18.61 -4.49 -6.43
C LYS A 28 -17.30 -5.26 -6.54
N GLU A 29 -16.90 -5.62 -7.76
CA GLU A 29 -15.67 -6.39 -8.00
C GLU A 29 -14.42 -5.59 -7.59
N THR A 30 -14.31 -4.34 -8.03
CA THR A 30 -13.19 -3.45 -7.68
C THR A 30 -13.12 -3.19 -6.17
N LEU A 31 -14.26 -2.99 -5.51
CA LEU A 31 -14.31 -2.76 -4.06
C LEU A 31 -13.91 -4.00 -3.26
N GLN A 32 -14.37 -5.19 -3.67
CA GLN A 32 -13.97 -6.45 -3.04
C GLN A 32 -12.47 -6.74 -3.23
N ALA A 33 -11.92 -6.43 -4.41
CA ALA A 33 -10.49 -6.54 -4.65
C ALA A 33 -9.69 -5.52 -3.83
N ALA A 34 -10.18 -4.28 -3.71
CA ALA A 34 -9.56 -3.23 -2.90
C ALA A 34 -9.55 -3.56 -1.41
N GLU A 35 -10.65 -4.10 -0.86
CA GLU A 35 -10.73 -4.54 0.53
C GLU A 35 -9.68 -5.60 0.85
N LYS A 36 -9.57 -6.63 0.00
CA LYS A 36 -8.54 -7.68 0.16
C LYS A 36 -7.14 -7.09 0.09
N LEU A 37 -6.89 -6.24 -0.90
CA LEU A 37 -5.60 -5.57 -1.09
C LEU A 37 -5.23 -4.71 0.12
N TYR A 38 -6.19 -3.93 0.63
CA TYR A 38 -6.01 -3.07 1.78
C TYR A 38 -5.70 -3.86 3.05
N ASN A 39 -6.44 -4.94 3.31
CA ASN A 39 -6.20 -5.78 4.48
C ASN A 39 -4.84 -6.48 4.40
N GLN A 40 -4.42 -6.93 3.22
CA GLN A 40 -3.06 -7.43 3.04
C GLN A 40 -2.00 -6.33 3.23
N TRP A 41 -2.27 -5.11 2.77
CA TRP A 41 -1.38 -3.97 3.03
C TRP A 41 -1.27 -3.67 4.52
N ARG A 42 -2.36 -3.77 5.29
CA ARG A 42 -2.33 -3.60 6.75
C ARG A 42 -1.40 -4.61 7.42
N GLU A 43 -1.39 -5.86 6.97
CA GLU A 43 -0.42 -6.86 7.45
C GLU A 43 1.03 -6.46 7.11
N VAL A 44 1.31 -6.12 5.83
CA VAL A 44 2.63 -5.64 5.40
C VAL A 44 3.06 -4.43 6.23
N PHE A 45 2.17 -3.46 6.40
CA PHE A 45 2.42 -2.24 7.14
C PHE A 45 2.82 -2.55 8.59
N GLY A 46 2.07 -3.41 9.28
CA GLY A 46 2.40 -3.80 10.66
C GLY A 46 3.77 -4.46 10.79
N LEU A 47 4.13 -5.35 9.85
CA LEU A 47 5.46 -5.97 9.79
C LEU A 47 6.56 -4.94 9.55
N VAL A 48 6.34 -4.01 8.61
CA VAL A 48 7.29 -2.93 8.33
C VAL A 48 7.44 -1.99 9.53
N MET A 49 6.36 -1.63 10.23
CA MET A 49 6.47 -0.80 11.43
C MET A 49 7.28 -1.53 12.51
N ALA A 50 6.99 -2.80 12.76
CA ALA A 50 7.74 -3.60 13.72
C ALA A 50 9.24 -3.68 13.35
N PHE A 51 9.57 -3.80 12.07
CA PHE A 51 10.95 -3.73 11.58
C PHE A 51 11.60 -2.36 11.82
N VAL A 52 10.89 -1.26 11.54
CA VAL A 52 11.45 0.08 11.74
C VAL A 52 11.76 0.35 13.21
N GLU A 53 10.95 -0.19 14.14
CA GLU A 53 11.21 -0.10 15.58
C GLU A 53 12.48 -0.83 16.03
N THR A 54 12.97 -1.83 15.28
CA THR A 54 14.23 -2.52 15.61
C THR A 54 15.47 -1.81 15.09
N LEU A 55 15.32 -0.86 14.16
CA LEU A 55 16.44 -0.12 13.60
C LEU A 55 17.09 0.80 14.64
N PRO A 56 18.42 0.98 14.61
CA PRO A 56 19.12 1.91 15.50
C PRO A 56 18.68 3.35 15.24
N GLU A 57 18.74 4.19 16.27
CA GLU A 57 18.53 5.62 16.12
C GLU A 57 19.69 6.26 15.36
N GLU A 58 19.35 7.18 14.44
CA GLU A 58 20.30 7.93 13.64
C GLU A 58 20.34 9.39 14.10
N ALA A 59 21.51 10.03 14.02
CA ALA A 59 21.68 11.41 14.49
C ALA A 59 20.82 12.43 13.72
N ASP A 60 20.53 12.14 12.45
CA ASP A 60 19.55 12.89 11.65
C ASP A 60 18.26 12.09 11.57
N GLU A 61 17.31 12.39 12.45
CA GLU A 61 16.00 11.72 12.47
C GLU A 61 15.19 12.00 11.20
N PHE A 62 15.34 13.19 10.60
CA PHE A 62 14.55 13.62 9.43
C PHE A 62 14.96 12.90 8.15
N HIS A 63 16.25 12.64 7.97
CA HIS A 63 16.79 11.90 6.80
C HIS A 63 17.28 10.50 7.17
N SER A 64 16.76 9.93 8.25
CA SER A 64 17.07 8.56 8.69
C SER A 64 16.50 7.50 7.74
N THR A 65 17.05 6.28 7.80
CA THR A 65 16.45 5.13 7.12
C THR A 65 15.01 4.90 7.60
N LYS A 66 14.73 5.12 8.89
CA LYS A 66 13.37 5.04 9.47
C LYS A 66 12.39 5.98 8.77
N SER A 67 12.76 7.26 8.65
CA SER A 67 11.87 8.27 8.07
C SER A 67 11.55 7.99 6.60
N MET A 68 12.53 7.52 5.82
CA MET A 68 12.32 7.15 4.41
C MET A 68 11.39 5.94 4.27
N ILE A 69 11.51 4.93 5.13
CA ILE A 69 10.60 3.78 5.14
C ILE A 69 9.18 4.24 5.48
N TYR A 70 9.01 5.02 6.55
CA TYR A 70 7.70 5.54 6.95
C TYR A 70 7.04 6.35 5.82
N GLN A 71 7.76 7.30 5.23
CA GLN A 71 7.22 8.15 4.16
C GLN A 71 6.62 7.33 3.00
N ASN A 72 7.30 6.25 2.60
CA ASN A 72 6.79 5.39 1.54
C ASN A 72 5.63 4.49 2.01
N ALA A 73 5.71 3.91 3.22
CA ALA A 73 4.68 3.02 3.74
C ALA A 73 3.33 3.74 3.96
N TYR A 74 3.35 4.96 4.49
CA TYR A 74 2.14 5.74 4.80
C TYR A 74 1.39 6.23 3.55
N VAL A 75 2.03 6.27 2.38
CA VAL A 75 1.38 6.69 1.13
C VAL A 75 0.41 5.65 0.58
N ILE A 76 0.66 4.35 0.81
CA ILE A 76 0.01 3.28 0.04
C ILE A 76 -1.47 3.11 0.41
N ALA A 77 -1.80 3.08 1.69
CA ALA A 77 -3.18 2.90 2.18
C ALA A 77 -4.16 3.97 1.62
N PRO A 78 -3.86 5.29 1.71
CA PRO A 78 -4.69 6.33 1.10
C PRO A 78 -4.92 6.16 -0.40
N LYS A 79 -3.91 5.66 -1.14
CA LYS A 79 -3.98 5.47 -2.59
C LYS A 79 -4.88 4.31 -3.01
N ILE A 80 -4.88 3.21 -2.22
CA ILE A 80 -5.84 2.12 -2.41
C ILE A 80 -7.27 2.65 -2.17
N ILE A 81 -7.45 3.38 -1.08
CA ILE A 81 -8.72 3.95 -0.66
C ILE A 81 -9.30 4.93 -1.69
N SER A 82 -8.48 5.80 -2.28
CA SER A 82 -8.92 6.82 -3.25
C SER A 82 -9.19 6.26 -4.65
N ALA A 83 -8.52 5.18 -5.04
CA ALA A 83 -8.77 4.48 -6.30
C ALA A 83 -9.89 3.43 -6.23
N SER A 84 -10.61 3.36 -5.11
CA SER A 84 -11.70 2.41 -4.88
C SER A 84 -13.06 3.03 -5.20
N GLY A 85 -13.94 2.27 -5.86
CA GLY A 85 -15.30 2.71 -6.19
C GLY A 85 -15.39 3.49 -7.49
N ASP A 86 -16.22 4.54 -7.48
CA ASP A 86 -16.49 5.44 -8.62
C ASP A 86 -15.39 6.49 -8.80
N THR A 87 -14.19 6.01 -9.12
CA THR A 87 -13.03 6.86 -9.42
C THR A 87 -12.68 6.73 -10.90
N LEU A 88 -12.35 7.87 -11.53
CA LEU A 88 -11.87 7.94 -12.91
C LEU A 88 -10.70 6.98 -13.16
N TYR A 89 -10.66 6.37 -14.34
CA TYR A 89 -9.65 5.41 -14.75
C TYR A 89 -8.23 5.98 -14.62
N GLN A 90 -8.00 7.21 -15.09
CA GLN A 90 -6.69 7.85 -15.00
C GLN A 90 -6.21 8.01 -13.55
N ILE A 91 -7.10 8.38 -12.63
CA ILE A 91 -6.78 8.53 -11.21
C ILE A 91 -6.50 7.16 -10.57
N LYS A 92 -7.25 6.12 -10.97
CA LYS A 92 -7.00 4.74 -10.54
C LYS A 92 -5.60 4.28 -10.97
N MET A 93 -5.23 4.54 -12.23
CA MET A 93 -3.92 4.19 -12.79
C MET A 93 -2.78 4.98 -12.13
N GLU A 94 -2.95 6.29 -11.92
CA GLU A 94 -1.98 7.13 -11.21
C GLU A 94 -1.73 6.61 -9.78
N ASN A 95 -2.79 6.33 -9.03
CA ASN A 95 -2.68 5.78 -7.68
C ASN A 95 -2.00 4.39 -7.70
N ALA A 96 -2.29 3.53 -8.67
CA ALA A 96 -1.60 2.25 -8.83
C ALA A 96 -0.10 2.42 -9.12
N ALA A 97 0.28 3.40 -9.95
CA ALA A 97 1.68 3.73 -10.22
C ALA A 97 2.39 4.22 -8.94
N LEU A 98 1.75 5.09 -8.15
CA LEU A 98 2.28 5.58 -6.88
C LEU A 98 2.43 4.46 -5.85
N ILE A 99 1.45 3.54 -5.74
CA ILE A 99 1.55 2.36 -4.86
C ILE A 99 2.78 1.54 -5.23
N ARG A 100 2.93 1.17 -6.52
CA ARG A 100 4.08 0.39 -7.00
C ARG A 100 5.41 1.09 -6.69
N PHE A 101 5.47 2.40 -6.95
CA PHE A 101 6.67 3.20 -6.70
C PHE A 101 7.05 3.18 -5.22
N ASN A 102 6.13 3.52 -4.33
CA ASN A 102 6.38 3.59 -2.88
C ASN A 102 6.70 2.21 -2.30
N CYS A 103 6.04 1.14 -2.73
CA CYS A 103 6.39 -0.23 -2.30
C CYS A 103 7.84 -0.56 -2.65
N ARG A 104 8.29 -0.20 -3.86
CA ARG A 104 9.67 -0.46 -4.30
C ARG A 104 10.68 0.35 -3.48
N GLN A 105 10.44 1.64 -3.30
CA GLN A 105 11.34 2.52 -2.53
C GLN A 105 11.43 2.06 -1.06
N MET A 106 10.29 1.72 -0.45
CA MET A 106 10.25 1.14 0.90
C MET A 106 11.09 -0.14 0.97
N TRP A 107 10.92 -1.06 0.02
CA TRP A 107 11.67 -2.32 -0.04
C TRP A 107 13.18 -2.12 -0.20
N GLU A 108 13.58 -1.17 -1.06
CA GLU A 108 14.99 -0.81 -1.27
C GLU A 108 15.62 -0.26 0.02
N GLN A 109 14.88 0.52 0.83
CA GLN A 109 15.37 1.01 2.12
C GLN A 109 15.51 -0.12 3.16
N ILE A 110 14.58 -1.08 3.19
CA ILE A 110 14.67 -2.27 4.05
C ILE A 110 15.92 -3.08 3.68
N GLY A 111 16.11 -3.39 2.40
CA GLY A 111 17.30 -4.12 1.93
C GLY A 111 18.60 -3.35 2.20
N PHE A 112 18.59 -2.02 2.09
CA PHE A 112 19.77 -1.20 2.44
C PHE A 112 20.09 -1.25 3.94
N ALA A 113 19.09 -1.28 4.81
CA ALA A 113 19.29 -1.44 6.25
C ALA A 113 19.96 -2.79 6.57
N VAL A 114 19.52 -3.89 5.95
CA VAL A 114 20.14 -5.21 6.10
C VAL A 114 21.57 -5.21 5.56
N LEU A 115 21.78 -4.68 4.35
CA LEU A 115 23.12 -4.59 3.73
C LEU A 115 24.13 -3.81 4.58
N THR A 116 23.65 -2.82 5.33
CA THR A 116 24.49 -1.99 6.22
C THR A 116 24.58 -2.52 7.65
N ASN A 117 24.11 -3.75 7.91
CA ASN A 117 24.07 -4.41 9.22
C ASN A 117 23.27 -3.62 10.28
N LYS A 118 22.26 -2.84 9.85
CA LYS A 118 21.31 -2.18 10.75
C LYS A 118 20.15 -3.09 11.16
N ALA A 119 19.94 -4.20 10.44
CA ALA A 119 18.91 -5.21 10.72
C ALA A 119 19.35 -6.61 10.29
N GLU A 120 18.71 -7.63 10.85
CA GLU A 120 18.91 -9.04 10.50
C GLU A 120 18.12 -9.43 9.23
N MET A 121 18.63 -10.41 8.47
CA MET A 121 18.05 -10.85 7.19
C MET A 121 16.69 -11.53 7.38
N GLU A 122 16.49 -12.22 8.51
CA GLU A 122 15.27 -12.91 8.85
C GLU A 122 14.06 -11.97 8.93
N HIS A 123 14.28 -10.68 9.27
CA HIS A 123 13.21 -9.69 9.25
C HIS A 123 12.77 -9.32 7.82
N GLU A 124 13.72 -9.29 6.88
CA GLU A 124 13.47 -9.00 5.47
C GLU A 124 12.60 -10.10 4.83
N GLU A 125 12.91 -11.38 5.11
CA GLU A 125 12.18 -12.53 4.56
C GLU A 125 10.68 -12.52 4.91
N VAL A 126 10.34 -12.21 6.17
CA VAL A 126 8.94 -12.16 6.63
C VAL A 126 8.17 -11.04 5.93
N ILE A 127 8.79 -9.89 5.72
CA ILE A 127 8.18 -8.77 4.99
C ILE A 127 8.03 -9.11 3.50
N GLU A 128 9.02 -9.81 2.91
CA GLU A 128 8.98 -10.22 1.51
C GLU A 128 7.80 -11.13 1.21
N GLU A 129 7.55 -12.12 2.06
CA GLU A 129 6.42 -13.05 1.90
C GLU A 129 5.08 -12.30 1.88
N ALA A 130 4.87 -11.40 2.84
CA ALA A 130 3.67 -10.57 2.92
C ALA A 130 3.55 -9.63 1.71
N LEU A 131 4.66 -9.04 1.25
CA LEU A 131 4.69 -8.20 0.06
C LEU A 131 4.38 -8.97 -1.22
N ASN A 132 4.78 -10.24 -1.32
CA ASN A 132 4.47 -11.07 -2.48
C ASN A 132 2.97 -11.38 -2.57
N LYS A 133 2.32 -11.70 -1.44
CA LYS A 133 0.86 -11.80 -1.36
C LYS A 133 0.18 -10.48 -1.75
N PHE A 134 0.71 -9.35 -1.27
CA PHE A 134 0.22 -8.02 -1.65
C PHE A 134 0.33 -7.77 -3.16
N LYS A 135 1.45 -8.12 -3.80
CA LYS A 135 1.66 -7.95 -5.25
C LYS A 135 0.66 -8.77 -6.08
N GLU A 136 0.30 -9.97 -5.64
CA GLU A 136 -0.72 -10.80 -6.31
C GLU A 136 -2.10 -10.14 -6.26
N LEU A 137 -2.51 -9.69 -5.08
CA LEU A 137 -3.77 -8.96 -4.88
C LEU A 137 -3.77 -7.63 -5.65
N PHE A 138 -2.62 -6.95 -5.72
CA PHE A 138 -2.48 -5.69 -6.44
C PHE A 138 -2.75 -5.87 -7.93
N ARG A 139 -2.20 -6.93 -8.54
CA ARG A 139 -2.46 -7.27 -9.94
C ARG A 139 -3.94 -7.58 -10.17
N ALA A 140 -4.55 -8.35 -9.27
CA ALA A 140 -5.98 -8.66 -9.35
C ALA A 140 -6.85 -7.40 -9.24
N TRP A 141 -6.49 -6.46 -8.36
CA TRP A 141 -7.19 -5.19 -8.20
C TRP A 141 -7.07 -4.28 -9.43
N VAL A 142 -5.86 -4.09 -9.97
CA VAL A 142 -5.64 -3.29 -11.19
C VAL A 142 -6.37 -3.89 -12.40
N ALA A 143 -6.47 -5.21 -12.49
CA ALA A 143 -7.22 -5.88 -13.55
C ALA A 143 -8.73 -5.56 -13.53
N THR A 144 -9.27 -5.03 -12.43
CA THR A 144 -10.67 -4.58 -12.35
C THR A 144 -10.88 -3.18 -12.93
N PHE A 145 -9.82 -2.44 -13.24
CA PHE A 145 -9.94 -1.06 -13.75
C PHE A 145 -10.45 -1.08 -15.18
N LYS A 146 -11.53 -0.34 -15.42
CA LYS A 146 -12.14 -0.17 -16.74
C LYS A 146 -11.86 1.23 -17.23
N ARG A 147 -11.36 1.34 -18.47
CA ARG A 147 -11.18 2.62 -19.14
C ARG A 147 -12.53 3.31 -19.31
N ASP A 148 -12.56 4.60 -19.01
CA ASP A 148 -13.71 5.47 -19.22
C ASP A 148 -13.49 6.36 -20.46
N GLU A 149 -14.40 7.29 -20.71
CA GLU A 149 -14.37 8.19 -21.88
C GLU A 149 -13.49 9.43 -21.68
N TYR A 150 -12.93 9.62 -20.48
CA TYR A 150 -12.10 10.79 -20.18
C TYR A 150 -10.66 10.56 -20.62
N GLU A 151 -10.08 11.57 -21.27
CA GLU A 151 -8.68 11.54 -21.68
C GLU A 151 -7.78 12.10 -20.58
N ASP A 152 -6.60 11.50 -20.45
CA ASP A 152 -5.53 12.00 -19.59
C ASP A 152 -4.75 13.10 -20.32
N ASP A 153 -4.86 14.33 -19.82
CA ASP A 153 -4.17 15.51 -20.36
C ASP A 153 -2.64 15.36 -20.37
N TRP A 154 -2.08 14.48 -19.53
CA TRP A 154 -0.64 14.18 -19.47
C TRP A 154 -0.22 13.06 -20.43
N GLY A 155 -1.17 12.31 -20.99
CA GLY A 155 -0.92 11.22 -21.93
C GLY A 155 -0.18 10.01 -21.34
N LEU A 156 -0.32 9.77 -20.03
CA LEU A 156 0.35 8.67 -19.32
C LEU A 156 -0.48 7.38 -19.29
N PHE A 157 -1.82 7.47 -19.33
CA PHE A 157 -2.73 6.34 -19.12
C PHE A 157 -3.84 6.19 -20.18
#